data_AF-A0ABD0QVN2-F1
#
_entry.id   AF-A0ABD0QVN2-F1
#
_cell.length_a   1.000
_cell.length_b   1.000
_cell.length_c   1.000
_cell.angle_alpha   90.00
_cell.angle_beta   90.00
_cell.angle_gamma   90.00
#
_symmetry.space_group_name_H-M   'P 1'
#
loop_
_entity.id
_entity.type
_entity.pdbx_description
1 polymer ?
#
loop_
_entity_poly.entity_id
_entity_poly.type
_entity_poly.pdbx_seq_one_letter_code
_entity_poly.pdbx_strand_id
1 'polypeptide(L)' 'RCINGRQVRPPPDDSDCTCDLSNWHHCSDKRGLRDPVLQASWDAAVSFVFHQRSHEDQRGVV' A
#
# COMPACT_ATOMS: atom_id res chain seq x y z
N ARG A 1 10.71 6.97 3.18
CA ARG A 1 10.57 6.86 1.70
C ARG A 1 9.52 7.81 1.13
N CYS A 2 8.84 8.62 1.95
CA CYS A 2 7.79 9.56 1.53
C CYS A 2 8.26 11.01 1.61
N ILE A 3 7.76 11.86 0.73
CA ILE A 3 7.98 13.32 0.71
C ILE A 3 6.60 13.97 0.62
N ASN A 4 6.28 14.88 1.56
CA ASN A 4 4.97 15.56 1.63
C ASN A 4 3.78 14.58 1.57
N GLY A 5 3.83 13.50 2.36
CA GLY A 5 2.79 12.46 2.41
C GLY A 5 2.85 11.44 1.27
N ARG A 6 3.42 11.81 0.10
CA ARG A 6 3.48 10.93 -1.06
C ARG A 6 4.68 9.97 -0.96
N GLN A 7 4.43 8.67 -1.12
CA GLN A 7 5.50 7.69 -1.30
C GLN A 7 6.17 7.90 -2.66
N VAL A 8 7.43 8.33 -2.66
CA VAL A 8 8.21 8.61 -3.89
C VAL A 8 9.11 7.45 -4.30
N ARG A 9 9.39 6.53 -3.37
CA ARG A 9 10.13 5.29 -3.65
C ARG A 9 9.34 4.08 -3.10
N PRO A 10 9.20 2.99 -3.87
CA PRO A 10 8.50 1.80 -3.44
C PRO A 10 9.22 1.09 -2.28
N PRO A 11 8.59 0.10 -1.63
CA PRO A 11 9.25 -0.88 -0.78
C PRO A 11 10.38 -1.63 -1.47
N PRO A 12 11.25 -2.33 -0.71
CA PRO A 12 12.09 -3.39 -1.28
C PRO A 12 11.25 -4.40 -2.07
N ASP A 13 11.76 -4.89 -3.20
CA ASP A 13 11.02 -5.76 -4.12
C ASP A 13 10.66 -7.13 -3.49
N ASP A 14 11.44 -7.57 -2.50
CA ASP A 14 11.26 -8.81 -1.75
C ASP A 14 10.45 -8.65 -0.46
N SER A 15 9.95 -7.45 -0.17
CA SER A 15 9.15 -7.21 1.03
C SER A 15 7.76 -7.85 0.92
N ASP A 16 7.28 -8.43 2.01
CA ASP A 16 5.97 -9.07 2.11
C ASP A 16 5.24 -8.71 3.42
N CYS A 17 4.09 -9.36 3.67
CA CYS A 17 3.29 -9.12 4.87
C CYS A 17 3.97 -9.50 6.19
N THR A 18 5.15 -10.10 6.17
CA THR A 18 5.92 -10.44 7.39
C THR A 18 6.97 -9.38 7.74
N CYS A 19 7.22 -8.43 6.84
CA CYS A 19 8.18 -7.35 7.02
C CYS A 19 7.67 -6.27 7.98
N ASP A 20 8.60 -5.49 8.56
CA ASP A 20 8.28 -4.29 9.33
C ASP A 20 7.41 -3.30 8.54
N LEU A 21 6.56 -2.54 9.24
CA LEU A 21 5.73 -1.49 8.63
C LEU A 21 6.56 -0.40 7.92
N SER A 22 7.82 -0.22 8.32
CA SER A 22 8.77 0.67 7.64
C SER A 22 9.06 0.22 6.20
N ASN A 23 8.90 -1.07 5.91
CA ASN A 23 9.07 -1.71 4.62
C ASN A 23 7.74 -1.94 3.87
N TRP A 24 6.59 -1.54 4.42
CA TRP A 24 5.31 -1.63 3.70
C TRP A 24 5.10 -0.43 2.76
N HIS A 25 4.06 -0.48 1.92
CA HIS A 25 3.61 0.72 1.23
C HIS A 25 3.00 1.72 2.21
N HIS A 26 3.33 3.00 2.02
CA HIS A 26 2.94 4.11 2.87
C HIS A 26 1.98 4.97 2.09
N CYS A 27 0.78 5.14 2.63
CA CYS A 27 -0.35 5.69 1.90
C CYS A 27 -1.02 6.75 2.77
N SER A 28 -0.80 8.03 2.45
CA SER A 28 -1.43 9.16 3.15
C SER A 28 -2.65 9.73 2.41
N ASP A 29 -3.00 9.13 1.27
CA ASP A 29 -4.21 9.42 0.50
C ASP A 29 -4.66 8.11 -0.16
N LYS A 30 -5.93 7.97 -0.56
CA LYS A 30 -6.46 6.71 -1.10
C LYS A 30 -5.85 6.22 -2.43
N ARG A 31 -4.96 7.00 -3.06
CA ARG A 31 -4.39 6.64 -4.37
C ARG A 31 -3.38 5.51 -4.21
N GLY A 32 -3.49 4.49 -5.07
CA GLY A 32 -2.59 3.35 -5.08
C GLY A 32 -2.98 2.20 -4.14
N LEU A 33 -4.04 2.35 -3.35
CA LEU A 33 -4.65 1.23 -2.65
C LEU A 33 -5.23 0.21 -3.63
N ARG A 34 -5.07 -1.08 -3.35
CA ARG A 34 -5.61 -2.17 -4.19
C ARG A 34 -6.99 -2.64 -3.75
N ASP A 35 -7.43 -2.31 -2.55
CA ASP A 35 -8.73 -2.68 -2.00
C ASP A 35 -9.77 -1.59 -2.29
N PRO A 36 -10.79 -1.86 -3.14
CA PRO A 36 -11.84 -0.88 -3.46
C PRO A 36 -12.71 -0.52 -2.26
N VAL A 37 -12.95 -1.44 -1.32
CA VAL A 37 -13.77 -1.19 -0.12
C VAL A 37 -13.05 -0.21 0.80
N LEU A 38 -11.73 -0.38 0.96
CA LEU A 38 -10.90 0.54 1.73
C LEU A 38 -10.82 1.93 1.08
N GLN A 39 -10.69 2.00 -0.25
CA GLN A 39 -10.73 3.28 -0.97
C GLN A 39 -12.05 4.03 -0.77
N ALA A 40 -13.19 3.33 -0.83
CA ALA A 40 -14.50 3.92 -0.60
C ALA A 40 -14.68 4.42 0.84
N SER A 41 -14.02 3.76 1.80
CA SER A 41 -14.12 4.08 3.24
C SER A 41 -13.19 5.22 3.68
N TRP A 42 -12.30 5.69 2.79
CA TRP A 42 -11.22 6.61 3.16
C TRP A 42 -11.70 7.93 3.77
N ASP A 43 -12.67 8.58 3.11
CA ASP A 43 -13.06 9.96 3.42
C ASP A 43 -13.80 10.10 4.77
N ALA A 44 -14.23 8.99 5.37
CA ALA A 44 -15.01 9.00 6.61
C ALA A 44 -14.16 9.18 7.87
N ALA A 45 -12.93 8.66 7.90
CA ALA A 45 -12.12 8.61 9.13
C ALA A 45 -10.62 8.31 8.94
N VAL A 46 -10.18 7.90 7.74
CA VAL A 46 -8.83 7.35 7.57
C VAL A 46 -7.82 8.46 7.30
N SER A 47 -6.81 8.56 8.15
CA SER A 47 -5.71 9.54 8.01
C SER A 47 -4.47 8.96 7.34
N PHE A 48 -4.25 7.64 7.46
CA PHE A 48 -3.08 6.96 6.91
C PHE A 48 -3.29 5.44 6.87
N VAL A 49 -2.67 4.79 5.88
CA VAL A 49 -2.65 3.33 5.74
C VAL A 49 -1.23 2.83 5.48
N PHE A 50 -0.84 1.78 6.20
CA PHE A 50 0.22 0.88 5.77
C PHE A 50 -0.44 -0.32 5.08
N HIS A 51 -0.01 -0.66 3.87
CA HIS A 51 -0.53 -1.84 3.18
C HIS A 51 0.59 -2.66 2.53
N GLN A 52 0.37 -3.97 2.45
CA GLN A 52 1.24 -4.93 1.78
C GLN A 52 0.41 -6.14 1.32
N ARG A 53 1.04 -7.03 0.58
CA ARG A 53 0.47 -8.30 0.12
C ARG A 53 1.51 -9.41 0.22
N SER A 54 1.04 -10.64 0.26
CA SER A 54 1.93 -11.80 0.35
C SER A 54 2.71 -12.06 -0.94
N HIS A 55 2.08 -11.88 -2.11
CA HIS A 55 2.71 -12.09 -3.42
C HIS A 55 1.92 -11.36 -4.54
N GLU A 56 2.51 -11.27 -5.73
CA GLU A 56 1.79 -10.89 -6.96
C GLU A 56 0.73 -11.94 -7.30
N ASP A 57 -0.50 -11.50 -7.59
CA ASP A 57 -1.51 -12.40 -8.15
C ASP A 57 -1.09 -12.80 -9.56
N GLN A 58 -0.97 -14.10 -9.79
CA GLN A 58 -0.56 -14.67 -11.08
C GLN A 58 -1.76 -14.95 -12.01
N ARG A 59 -3.00 -14.73 -11.53
CA ARG A 59 -4.22 -14.95 -12.33
C ARG A 59 -4.34 -13.86 -13.40
N GLY A 60 -3.81 -14.15 -14.60
CA GLY A 60 -3.82 -13.23 -15.74
C GLY A 60 -2.54 -13.26 -16.59
N VAL A 61 -1.52 -14.00 -16.17
CA VAL A 61 -0.36 -14.31 -17.00
C VAL A 61 -0.74 -15.52 -17.86
N VAL A 62 -1.10 -15.28 -19.12
CA VAL A 62 -1.19 -16.30 -20.19
C VAL A 62 0.14 -16.37 -20.91
#